data_AF-A0A652YI17-F1
#
_entry.id   AF-A0A652YI17-F1
#
_cell.length_a   1.000
_cell.length_b   1.000
_cell.length_c   1.000
_cell.angle_alpha   90.00
_cell.angle_beta   90.00
_cell.angle_gamma   90.00
#
_symmetry.space_group_name_H-M   'P 1'
#
loop_
_entity.id
_entity.type
_entity.pdbx_description
1 polymer ?
#
loop_
_entity_poly.entity_id
_entity_poly.type
_entity_poly.pdbx_seq_one_letter_code
_entity_poly.pdbx_strand_id
1 'polypeptide(L)' 'MWVAERGRPKSEDPARNITSVRLTDSEHRLAKEAASLANLRLGQYMRAKVVEAAQKEIGRAQQVREHLDGDETN' A
#
# COMPACT_ATOMS: atom_id res chain seq x y z
N MET A 1 -29.73 18.76 -13.87
CA MET A 1 -29.33 17.81 -12.80
C MET A 1 -28.15 17.02 -13.35
N TRP A 2 -26.92 17.35 -12.97
CA TRP A 2 -25.71 16.72 -13.53
C TRP A 2 -25.37 15.48 -12.68
N VAL A 3 -25.48 14.30 -13.29
CA VAL A 3 -25.09 13.03 -12.68
C VAL A 3 -23.58 12.89 -12.84
N ALA A 4 -22.84 13.00 -11.74
CA ALA A 4 -21.40 12.78 -11.75
C ALA A 4 -21.12 11.32 -12.13
N GLU A 5 -20.43 11.10 -13.26
CA GLU A 5 -19.93 9.80 -13.68
C GLU A 5 -19.16 9.13 -12.54
N ARG A 6 -19.54 7.89 -12.20
CA ARG A 6 -18.81 7.00 -11.27
C ARG A 6 -17.48 6.57 -11.92
N GLY A 7 -16.57 7.50 -12.08
CA GLY A 7 -15.15 7.25 -12.32
C GLY A 7 -14.43 7.11 -10.98
N ARG A 8 -13.46 6.20 -10.90
CA ARG A 8 -12.51 6.08 -9.78
C ARG A 8 -12.07 7.48 -9.32
N PRO A 9 -12.13 7.83 -8.03
CA PRO A 9 -11.70 9.15 -7.57
C PRO A 9 -10.30 9.43 -8.11
N LYS A 10 -10.23 10.42 -8.99
CA LYS A 10 -8.96 10.89 -9.56
C LYS A 10 -8.24 11.64 -8.45
N SER A 11 -6.96 11.33 -8.26
CA SER A 11 -6.11 12.06 -7.32
C SER A 11 -6.15 13.54 -7.69
N GLU A 12 -6.51 14.41 -6.74
CA GLU A 12 -6.62 15.87 -6.97
C GLU A 12 -5.27 16.48 -7.38
N ASP A 13 -4.17 15.91 -6.90
CA ASP A 13 -2.80 16.22 -7.34
C ASP A 13 -1.97 14.92 -7.41
N PRO A 14 -1.83 14.30 -8.59
CA PRO A 14 -1.08 13.06 -8.76
C PRO A 14 0.42 13.22 -8.43
N ALA A 15 0.97 14.43 -8.58
CA ALA A 15 2.39 14.69 -8.38
C ALA A 15 2.77 14.70 -6.89
N ARG A 16 1.83 15.03 -5.99
CA ARG A 16 2.05 15.00 -4.54
C ARG A 16 2.23 13.60 -3.96
N ASN A 17 1.72 12.57 -4.64
CA ASN A 17 1.66 11.21 -4.12
C ASN A 17 2.78 10.31 -4.67
N ILE A 18 3.95 10.91 -4.94
CA ILE A 18 5.13 10.22 -5.46
C ILE A 18 6.12 10.02 -4.32
N THR A 19 6.52 8.77 -4.08
CA THR A 19 7.60 8.42 -3.16
C THR A 19 8.78 7.88 -3.96
N SER A 20 9.92 8.56 -3.91
CA SER A 20 11.16 8.08 -4.54
C SER A 20 11.83 7.02 -3.67
N VAL A 21 12.13 5.85 -4.24
CA VAL A 21 12.85 4.78 -3.57
C VAL A 21 14.13 4.49 -4.34
N ARG A 22 15.26 4.37 -3.62
CA ARG A 22 16.52 3.91 -4.19
C ARG A 22 16.70 2.45 -3.85
N LEU A 23 16.83 1.63 -4.87
CA LEU A 23 17.12 0.21 -4.76
C LEU A 23 18.54 -0.03 -5.24
N THR A 24 19.22 -0.98 -4.60
CA THR A 24 20.41 -1.61 -5.17
C THR A 24 20.04 -2.44 -6.40
N ASP A 25 21.02 -2.79 -7.22
CA ASP A 25 20.80 -3.59 -8.43
C ASP A 25 20.21 -4.98 -8.13
N SER A 26 20.61 -5.59 -7.01
CA SER A 26 20.07 -6.89 -6.57
C SER A 26 18.61 -6.79 -6.14
N GLU A 27 18.25 -5.78 -5.33
CA GLU A 27 16.87 -5.53 -4.91
C GLU A 27 15.97 -5.22 -6.10
N HIS A 28 16.44 -4.39 -7.03
CA HIS A 28 15.70 -4.06 -8.25
C HIS A 28 15.44 -5.30 -9.11
N ARG A 29 16.45 -6.19 -9.26
CA ARG A 29 16.30 -7.44 -10.01
C ARG A 29 15.27 -8.37 -9.37
N LEU A 30 15.34 -8.56 -8.07
CA LEU A 30 14.39 -9.39 -7.31
C LEU A 30 12.96 -8.85 -7.43
N ALA A 31 12.78 -7.54 -7.26
CA ALA A 31 11.47 -6.91 -7.39
C ALA A 31 10.90 -7.04 -8.81
N LYS A 32 11.75 -6.93 -9.84
CA LYS A 32 11.36 -7.10 -11.24
C LYS A 32 10.94 -8.53 -11.56
N GLU A 33 11.68 -9.52 -11.05
CA GLU A 33 11.34 -10.94 -11.20
C GLU A 33 10.00 -11.25 -10.52
N ALA A 34 9.83 -10.83 -9.27
CA ALA A 34 8.59 -11.02 -8.52
C ALA A 34 7.38 -10.35 -9.21
N ALA A 35 7.56 -9.14 -9.76
CA ALA A 35 6.52 -8.46 -10.53
C ALA A 35 6.15 -9.25 -11.80
N SER A 36 7.14 -9.81 -12.49
CA SER A 36 6.93 -10.65 -13.67
C SER A 36 6.14 -11.92 -13.34
N LEU A 37 6.49 -12.61 -12.24
CA LEU A 37 5.77 -13.81 -11.77
C LEU A 37 4.31 -13.49 -11.40
N ALA A 38 4.06 -12.29 -10.88
CA ALA A 38 2.72 -11.82 -10.56
C ALA A 38 1.94 -11.30 -11.79
N ASN A 39 2.53 -11.30 -13.00
CA ASN A 39 1.99 -10.68 -14.20
C ASN A 39 1.63 -9.19 -14.04
N LEU A 40 2.46 -8.44 -13.30
CA LEU A 40 2.27 -7.01 -13.02
C LEU A 40 3.44 -6.18 -13.52
N ARG A 41 3.19 -4.90 -13.82
CA ARG A 41 4.29 -3.94 -14.02
C ARG A 41 4.97 -3.67 -12.67
N LEU A 42 6.29 -3.45 -12.69
CA LEU A 42 7.08 -3.21 -11.46
C LEU A 42 6.46 -2.16 -10.54
N GLY A 43 6.06 -0.99 -11.06
CA GLY A 43 5.43 0.05 -10.25
C GLY A 43 4.08 -0.36 -9.64
N GLN A 44 3.28 -1.18 -10.33
CA GLN A 44 2.02 -1.71 -9.80
C GLN A 44 2.28 -2.73 -8.69
N TYR A 45 3.26 -3.62 -8.91
CA TYR A 45 3.69 -4.59 -7.92
C TYR A 45 4.18 -3.91 -6.63
N MET A 46 5.10 -2.95 -6.75
CA MET A 46 5.63 -2.20 -5.61
C MET A 46 4.52 -1.48 -4.84
N ARG A 47 3.59 -0.83 -5.55
CA ARG A 47 2.43 -0.19 -4.91
C ARG A 47 1.56 -1.18 -4.16
N ALA A 48 1.25 -2.33 -4.76
CA ALA A 48 0.43 -3.35 -4.13
C ALA A 48 1.08 -3.86 -2.83
N LYS A 49 2.40 -4.13 -2.86
CA LYS A 49 3.15 -4.61 -1.70
C LYS A 49 3.28 -3.58 -0.58
N VAL A 50 3.46 -2.30 -0.91
CA VAL A 50 3.45 -1.23 0.10
C VAL A 50 2.09 -1.14 0.80
N VAL A 51 0.98 -1.21 0.04
CA VAL A 51 -0.37 -1.17 0.62
C VAL A 51 -0.65 -2.39 1.47
N GLU A 52 -0.29 -3.59 1.01
CA GLU A 52 -0.45 -4.85 1.74
C GLU A 52 0.31 -4.81 3.09
N ALA A 53 1.56 -4.35 3.07
CA ALA A 53 2.37 -4.20 4.27
C ALA A 53 1.76 -3.19 5.26
N ALA A 54 1.30 -2.03 4.77
CA ALA A 54 0.67 -1.01 5.60
C ALA A 54 -0.62 -1.51 6.25
N GLN A 55 -1.49 -2.19 5.50
CA GLN A 55 -2.72 -2.78 6.02
C GLN A 55 -2.45 -3.80 7.11
N LYS A 56 -1.43 -4.67 6.91
CA LYS A 56 -1.03 -5.67 7.90
C LYS A 56 -0.55 -5.03 9.19
N GLU A 57 0.19 -3.93 9.11
CA GLU A 57 0.72 -3.25 10.30
C GLU A 57 -0.37 -2.47 11.03
N ILE A 58 -1.27 -1.80 10.31
CA ILE A 58 -2.46 -1.15 10.89
C ILE A 58 -3.31 -2.17 11.65
N GLY A 59 -3.57 -3.34 11.04
CA GLY A 59 -4.34 -4.41 11.69
C GLY A 59 -3.70 -4.91 12.98
N ARG A 60 -2.37 -5.07 13.01
CA ARG A 60 -1.64 -5.43 14.24
C ARG A 60 -1.74 -4.34 15.31
N ALA A 61 -1.54 -3.09 14.94
CA ALA A 61 -1.63 -1.96 15.87
C ALA A 61 -3.04 -1.84 16.50
N GLN A 62 -4.09 -2.10 15.72
CA GLN A 62 -5.47 -2.12 16.22
C GLN A 62 -5.70 -3.24 17.23
N GLN A 63 -5.23 -4.46 16.95
CA GLN A 63 -5.34 -5.60 17.87
C GLN A 63 -4.61 -5.35 19.20
N VAL A 64 -3.42 -4.76 19.15
CA VAL A 64 -2.66 -4.41 20.36
C VAL A 64 -3.40 -3.36 21.19
N ARG A 65 -3.97 -2.35 20.55
CA ARG A 65 -4.74 -1.31 21.24
C ARG A 65 -6.00 -1.89 21.90
N GLU A 66 -6.74 -2.75 21.21
CA GLU A 66 -7.90 -3.44 21.79
C GLU A 66 -7.54 -4.34 22.99
N HIS A 67 -6.36 -4.96 22.96
CA HIS A 67 -5.87 -5.77 24.07
C HIS A 67 -5.49 -4.92 25.30
N LEU A 68 -4.86 -3.75 25.09
CA LEU A 68 -4.50 -2.82 26.16
C LEU A 68 -5.72 -2.14 26.78
N ASP A 69 -6.67 -1.70 25.95
CA ASP A 69 -7.91 -1.06 26.41
C ASP A 69 -8.84 -2.06 27.14
N GLY A 70 -8.71 -3.37 26.84
CA GLY A 70 -9.47 -4.44 27.49
C GLY A 70 -8.94 -4.85 28.87
N ASP A 71 -7.64 -4.70 29.13
CA ASP A 71 -6.99 -5.05 30.41
C ASP A 71 -7.21 -4.00 31.51
N GLU A 72 -7.51 -2.75 31.16
CA GLU A 72 -7.82 -1.68 32.13
C GLU A 72 -9.27 -1.74 32.68
N THR A 73 -10.10 -2.66 32.19
CA THR A 73 -11.53 -2.75 32.55
C THR A 73 -11.93 -3.98 33.36
N ASN A 74 -10.98 -4.78 33.85
CA ASN A 74 -11.25 -5.99 34.64
C ASN A 74 -10.64 -5.96 36.04
#